data_AF-A0A7J2PVR9-F1
#
_entry.id   AF-A0A7J2PVR9-F1
#
_cell.length_a   1.000
_cell.length_b   1.000
_cell.length_c   1.000
_cell.angle_alpha   90.00
_cell.angle_beta   90.00
_cell.angle_gamma   90.00
#
_symmetry.space_group_name_H-M   'P 1'
#
loop_
_entity.id
_entity.type
_entity.pdbx_description
1 polymer ?
#
loop_
_entity_poly.entity_id
_entity_poly.type
_entity_poly.pdbx_seq_one_letter_code
_entity_poly.pdbx_strand_id
1 'polypeptide(L)'
;MSIEEIPEKNSEKKIIEDNKEPVLTRAEAMERAPKLCEGCGGEVEYWDETNEEVIFQCVSVTCKRFYTIALDPNKITFYFSY
;
A
#
# COMPACT_ATOMS: atom_id res chain seq x y z
N MET A 1 -29.73 41.12 -15.98
CA MET A 1 -28.88 39.92 -15.84
C MET A 1 -28.39 39.91 -14.41
N SER A 2 -29.12 39.21 -13.55
CA SER A 2 -28.78 39.10 -12.13
C SER A 2 -27.87 37.88 -11.99
N ILE A 3 -26.67 38.09 -11.49
CA ILE A 3 -25.68 37.04 -11.26
C ILE A 3 -26.06 36.43 -9.91
N GLU A 4 -26.58 35.21 -9.93
CA GLU A 4 -26.90 34.45 -8.72
C GLU A 4 -25.59 33.96 -8.09
N GLU A 5 -25.27 34.50 -6.91
CA GLU A 5 -24.14 34.08 -6.08
C GLU A 5 -24.41 32.68 -5.51
N ILE A 6 -23.57 31.72 -5.89
CA ILE A 6 -23.63 30.34 -5.43
C ILE A 6 -22.91 30.27 -4.07
N PRO A 7 -23.55 29.81 -2.98
CA PRO A 7 -22.87 29.70 -1.69
C PRO A 7 -21.87 28.53 -1.72
N GLU A 8 -20.58 28.85 -1.57
CA GLU A 8 -19.51 27.90 -1.31
C GLU A 8 -19.79 27.16 0.00
N LYS A 9 -20.41 25.98 -0.09
CA LYS A 9 -20.48 25.03 1.02
C LYS A 9 -19.07 24.56 1.34
N ASN A 10 -18.47 25.20 2.34
CA ASN A 10 -17.35 24.71 3.12
C ASN A 10 -17.63 23.26 3.58
N SER A 11 -17.19 22.30 2.77
CA SER A 11 -17.10 20.90 3.19
C SER A 11 -15.78 20.77 3.94
N GLU A 12 -15.83 21.01 5.24
CA GLU A 12 -14.81 20.50 6.17
C GLU A 12 -14.77 18.98 6.01
N LYS A 13 -13.91 18.51 5.11
CA LYS A 13 -13.54 17.10 5.00
C LYS A 13 -12.80 16.78 6.29
N LYS A 14 -13.54 16.29 7.28
CA LYS A 14 -13.02 15.74 8.52
C LYS A 14 -12.10 14.58 8.12
N ILE A 15 -10.81 14.87 7.97
CA ILE A 15 -9.76 13.85 7.85
C ILE A 15 -9.73 13.22 9.24
N ILE A 16 -10.44 12.10 9.37
CA ILE A 16 -10.27 11.24 10.53
C ILE A 16 -8.89 10.62 10.30
N GLU A 17 -7.84 11.27 10.83
CA GLU A 17 -6.58 10.59 11.10
C GLU A 17 -6.90 9.52 12.15
N ASP A 18 -7.37 8.37 11.66
CA ASP A 18 -7.42 7.14 12.41
C ASP A 18 -5.95 6.72 12.59
N ASN A 19 -5.31 7.33 13.60
CA ASN A 19 -3.98 7.02 14.10
C ASN A 19 -4.06 5.65 14.81
N LYS A 20 -4.51 4.62 14.07
CA LYS A 20 -4.43 3.25 14.54
C LYS A 20 -3.00 2.80 14.34
N GLU A 21 -2.42 2.34 15.45
CA GLU A 21 -1.15 1.65 15.41
C GLU A 21 -1.26 0.50 14.41
N PRO A 22 -0.24 0.29 13.54
CA PRO A 22 -0.25 -0.80 12.58
C PRO A 22 -0.47 -2.12 13.31
N VAL A 23 -1.44 -2.91 12.84
CA VAL A 23 -1.80 -4.19 13.44
C VAL A 23 -0.65 -5.20 13.34
N LEU A 24 0.19 -5.06 12.31
CA LEU A 24 1.35 -5.89 12.09
C LEU A 24 2.64 -5.12 12.28
N THR A 25 3.63 -5.74 12.92
CA THR A 25 4.99 -5.22 12.91
C THR A 25 5.70 -5.50 11.59
N ARG A 26 6.71 -4.69 11.25
CA ARG A 26 7.59 -4.93 10.10
C ARG A 26 8.18 -6.34 10.10
N ALA A 27 8.61 -6.83 11.26
CA ALA A 27 9.21 -8.17 11.38
C ALA A 27 8.22 -9.26 10.96
N GLU A 28 6.98 -9.18 11.43
CA GLU A 28 5.92 -10.11 11.04
C GLU A 28 5.56 -10.00 9.55
N ALA A 29 5.59 -8.79 8.99
CA ALA A 29 5.39 -8.59 7.55
C ALA A 29 6.50 -9.24 6.72
N MET A 30 7.75 -9.16 7.20
CA MET A 30 8.89 -9.86 6.58
C MET A 30 8.78 -11.38 6.68
N GLU A 31 8.27 -11.91 7.80
CA GLU A 31 8.05 -13.36 7.93
C GLU A 31 6.92 -13.88 7.04
N ARG A 32 5.93 -13.04 6.71
CA ARG A 32 4.83 -13.38 5.80
C ARG A 32 5.20 -13.25 4.32
N ALA A 33 6.33 -12.66 4.01
CA ALA A 33 6.76 -12.47 2.64
C ALA A 33 6.99 -13.83 1.94
N PRO A 34 6.58 -13.98 0.67
CA PRO A 34 6.91 -15.17 -0.08
C PRO A 34 8.42 -15.25 -0.31
N LYS A 35 9.04 -16.40 0.00
CA LYS A 35 10.47 -16.61 -0.24
C LYS A 35 10.80 -16.72 -1.73
N LEU A 36 9.83 -17.19 -2.52
CA LEU A 36 9.97 -17.40 -3.96
C LEU A 36 8.80 -16.74 -4.68
N CYS A 37 9.10 -16.21 -5.85
CA CYS A 37 8.12 -15.58 -6.72
C CYS A 37 7.21 -16.64 -7.33
N GLU A 38 5.90 -16.51 -7.12
CA GLU A 38 4.91 -17.45 -7.68
C GLU A 38 4.91 -17.45 -9.21
N GLY A 39 5.37 -16.36 -9.85
CA GLY A 39 5.40 -16.24 -11.30
C GLY A 39 6.54 -16.99 -11.98
N CYS A 40 7.72 -17.03 -11.37
CA CYS A 40 8.93 -17.57 -12.03
C CYS A 40 9.78 -18.48 -11.13
N GLY A 41 9.38 -18.70 -9.87
CA GLY A 41 10.17 -19.41 -8.87
C GLY A 41 11.48 -18.72 -8.49
N GLY A 42 11.68 -17.46 -8.88
CA GLY A 42 12.88 -16.68 -8.56
C GLY A 42 12.86 -16.17 -7.13
N GLU A 43 14.01 -15.76 -6.62
CA GLU A 43 14.12 -15.17 -5.28
C GLU A 43 13.32 -13.87 -5.19
N VAL A 44 12.73 -13.64 -4.03
CA VAL A 44 12.01 -12.41 -3.68
C VAL A 44 12.76 -11.76 -2.54
N GLU A 45 13.16 -10.50 -2.76
CA GLU A 45 13.89 -9.71 -1.78
C GLU A 45 13.06 -8.52 -1.32
N TYR A 46 13.41 -8.00 -0.15
CA TYR A 46 12.88 -6.74 0.34
C TYR A 46 13.22 -5.62 -0.65
N TRP A 47 12.22 -4.83 -1.02
CA TRP A 47 12.39 -3.71 -1.95
C TRP A 47 12.29 -2.38 -1.22
N ASP A 48 11.19 -2.14 -0.50
CA ASP A 48 10.94 -0.89 0.21
C ASP A 48 9.88 -1.09 1.30
N GLU A 49 9.66 -0.08 2.13
CA GLU A 49 8.60 -0.07 3.13
C GLU A 49 8.01 1.33 3.28
N THR A 50 6.72 1.38 3.58
CA THR A 50 6.03 2.60 3.99
C THR A 50 5.51 2.43 5.41
N ASN A 51 4.92 3.49 5.97
CA ASN A 51 4.23 3.39 7.27
C ASN A 51 3.02 2.42 7.24
N GLU A 52 2.59 1.99 6.06
CA GLU A 52 1.35 1.24 5.86
C GLU A 52 1.61 -0.18 5.32
N GLU A 53 2.74 -0.44 4.67
CA GLU A 53 3.04 -1.73 4.05
C GLU A 53 4.53 -1.98 3.83
N VAL A 54 4.88 -3.27 3.70
CA VAL A 54 6.22 -3.71 3.31
C VAL A 54 6.15 -4.28 1.90
N ILE A 55 7.06 -3.84 1.04
CA ILE A 55 7.10 -4.16 -0.38
C ILE A 55 8.30 -5.06 -0.66
N PHE A 56 8.03 -6.14 -1.38
CA PHE A 56 9.02 -7.12 -1.83
C PHE A 56 8.99 -7.20 -3.35
N GLN A 57 10.16 -7.46 -3.93
CA GLN A 57 10.31 -7.57 -5.39
C GLN A 57 10.99 -8.89 -5.74
N CYS A 58 10.49 -9.55 -6.78
CA CYS A 58 11.23 -10.63 -7.39
C CYS A 58 12.44 -10.08 -8.15
N VAL A 59 13.63 -10.58 -7.82
CA VAL A 59 14.90 -10.13 -8.40
C VAL A 59 15.23 -10.77 -9.75
N SER A 60 14.32 -11.60 -10.25
CA SER A 60 14.47 -12.22 -11.56
C SER A 60 14.39 -11.18 -12.67
N VAL A 61 15.39 -11.15 -13.55
CA VAL A 61 15.48 -10.21 -14.69
C VAL A 61 14.25 -10.28 -15.60
N THR A 62 13.65 -11.46 -15.70
CA THR A 62 12.47 -11.73 -16.53
C THR A 62 11.15 -11.63 -15.78
N CYS A 63 11.17 -11.57 -14.44
CA CYS A 63 9.97 -11.51 -13.62
C CYS A 63 10.11 -10.42 -12.56
N LYS A 64 9.64 -9.21 -12.87
CA LYS A 64 9.66 -8.04 -11.98
C LYS A 64 8.36 -7.91 -11.18
N ARG A 65 7.88 -9.02 -10.61
CA ARG A 65 6.67 -9.01 -9.78
C ARG A 65 6.95 -8.34 -8.44
N PHE A 66 5.97 -7.61 -7.95
CA PHE A 66 5.96 -7.00 -6.63
C PHE A 66 4.94 -7.71 -5.75
N TYR A 67 5.31 -7.86 -4.47
CA TYR A 67 4.44 -8.39 -3.42
C TYR A 67 4.38 -7.35 -2.32
N THR A 68 3.19 -7.07 -1.83
CA THR A 68 3.01 -6.10 -0.75
C THR A 68 2.29 -6.76 0.41
N ILE A 69 2.79 -6.50 1.61
CA ILE A 69 2.21 -6.96 2.86
C ILE A 69 1.78 -5.73 3.65
N ALA A 70 0.47 -5.50 3.70
CA ALA A 70 -0.09 -4.40 4.48
C ALA A 70 0.17 -4.62 5.97
N LEU A 71 0.73 -3.60 6.63
CA LEU A 71 0.89 -3.54 8.09
C LEU A 71 -0.45 -3.29 8.77
N ASP A 72 -1.38 -2.61 8.08
CA ASP A 72 -2.76 -2.45 8.53
C ASP A 72 -3.75 -3.14 7.59
N PRO A 73 -4.41 -4.24 8.00
CA PRO A 73 -5.34 -4.98 7.16
C PRO A 73 -6.65 -4.23 6.87
N ASN A 74 -6.93 -3.11 7.55
CA ASN A 74 -8.09 -2.27 7.25
C ASN A 74 -7.81 -1.26 6.14
N LYS A 75 -6.54 -1.06 5.77
CA LYS A 75 -6.14 -0.24 4.63
C LYS A 75 -5.81 -1.14 3.45
N ILE A 76 -6.85 -1.52 2.72
CA ILE A 76 -6.70 -2.23 1.46
C ILE A 76 -6.22 -1.24 0.40
N THR A 77 -4.93 -1.26 0.08
CA THR A 77 -4.34 -0.47 -0.99
C THR A 77 -4.24 -1.31 -2.26
N PHE A 78 -4.89 -0.86 -3.34
CA PHE A 78 -4.80 -1.49 -4.65
C PHE A 78 -3.77 -0.77 -5.51
N TYR A 79 -2.71 -1.47 -5.91
CA TYR A 79 -1.72 -0.96 -6.85
C TYR A 79 -2.06 -1.42 -8.27
N PHE A 80 -2.25 -0.47 -9.18
CA PHE A 80 -2.41 -0.72 -10.61
C PHE A 80 -1.09 -0.35 -11.32
N SER A 81 -0.49 -1.32 -12.04
CA SER A 81 0.58 -1.05 -12.99
C SER A 81 -0.01 -0.97 -14.40
N TYR A 82 0.26 0.13 -15.11
CA TYR A 82 -0.08 0.33 -16.53
C TYR A 82 0.89 -0.40 -17.45
#